data_AF-A0A9D1QKR4-F1
#
_entry.id   AF-A0A9D1QKR4-F1
#
_cell.length_a   1.000
_cell.length_b   1.000
_cell.length_c   1.000
_cell.angle_alpha   90.00
_cell.angle_beta   90.00
_cell.angle_gamma   90.00
#
_symmetry.space_group_name_H-M   'P 1'
#
loop_
_entity.id
_entity.type
_entity.pdbx_description
1 polymer ?
#
loop_
_entity_poly.entity_id
_entity_poly.type
_entity_poly.pdbx_seq_one_letter_code
_entity_poly.pdbx_strand_id
1 'polypeptide(L)'
;MHTLSHTYFIAKALGDIDVSFLEEAIAFPPKKVQTSLPKRLAAACLCLLIGVASLCTISFPAEENPASIDSEASPTPTPEPSQSVSGVTPPAPQLSLAAGENADMMPFFIYQGRTYLYYDCVPSRHLALGEKAGTATGLIDEWTPQDGYVNLAGSVTGDFYPVAGYDPSFLLAMPQTDGTMELFVAQNGYTLQTGADLFETRLSVLETCTAVTWETWDSWYEEKGDIHTLSTENTAAFSSFLGVLEQSPCCLTESIPLIDGAESVYDFFFDDWGLYRLYIARDDGITVELCLFEGGYVMFSGLQSVCVQVPPDDFSALLALLS
;
A
#
# COMPACT_ATOMS: atom_id res chain seq x y z
N MET A 1 14.99 48.44 -33.91
CA MET A 1 14.86 47.22 -34.74
C MET A 1 14.24 46.16 -33.84
N HIS A 2 13.04 45.71 -34.23
CA HIS A 2 12.12 44.92 -33.42
C HIS A 2 12.62 43.48 -33.22
N THR A 3 12.68 43.04 -31.97
CA THR A 3 12.63 41.63 -31.57
C THR A 3 11.16 41.20 -31.58
N LEU A 4 10.75 40.49 -32.63
CA LEU A 4 9.47 39.79 -32.67
C LEU A 4 9.61 38.46 -31.92
N SER A 5 8.78 38.32 -30.88
CA SER A 5 8.72 37.20 -29.95
C SER A 5 8.26 35.90 -30.62
N HIS A 6 8.85 34.78 -30.20
CA HIS A 6 8.52 33.39 -30.53
C HIS A 6 7.01 33.07 -30.47
N THR A 7 6.24 33.83 -29.70
CA THR A 7 4.78 33.72 -29.56
C THR A 7 4.02 33.94 -30.88
N TYR A 8 4.57 34.75 -31.81
CA TYR A 8 3.92 35.03 -33.10
C TYR A 8 3.93 33.80 -34.04
N PHE A 9 4.97 32.96 -33.97
CA PHE A 9 5.05 31.76 -34.80
C PHE A 9 4.11 30.65 -34.33
N ILE A 10 3.87 30.52 -33.02
CA ILE A 10 2.94 29.54 -32.46
C ILE A 10 1.49 29.94 -32.76
N ALA A 11 1.15 31.22 -32.63
CA ALA A 11 -0.19 31.72 -32.98
C ALA A 11 -0.51 31.57 -34.48
N LYS A 12 0.51 31.69 -35.35
CA LYS A 12 0.36 31.45 -36.79
C LYS A 12 0.21 29.95 -37.12
N ALA A 13 0.89 29.07 -36.39
CA ALA A 13 0.77 27.62 -36.58
C ALA A 13 -0.59 27.05 -36.13
N LEU A 14 -1.25 27.69 -35.15
CA LEU A 14 -2.59 27.28 -34.66
C LEU A 14 -3.74 27.85 -35.50
N GLY A 15 -3.50 28.87 -36.32
CA GLY A 15 -4.52 29.50 -37.16
C GLY A 15 -4.84 28.76 -38.47
N ASP A 16 -3.98 27.85 -38.91
CA ASP A 16 -4.06 27.14 -40.20
C ASP A 16 -4.37 25.64 -40.02
N ILE A 17 -5.15 25.25 -39.00
CA ILE A 17 -5.65 23.87 -38.92
C ILE A 17 -6.82 23.72 -39.89
N ASP A 18 -6.59 22.94 -40.94
CA ASP A 18 -7.58 22.59 -41.96
C ASP A 18 -8.73 21.77 -41.34
N VAL A 19 -9.97 22.17 -41.63
CA VAL A 19 -11.20 21.59 -41.07
C VAL A 19 -11.37 20.11 -41.48
N SER A 20 -10.66 19.66 -42.52
CA SER A 20 -10.62 18.24 -42.93
C SER A 20 -10.00 17.31 -41.87
N PHE A 21 -9.14 17.80 -40.97
CA PHE A 21 -8.60 17.00 -39.86
C PHE A 21 -9.59 16.79 -38.71
N LEU A 22 -10.65 17.60 -38.61
CA LEU A 22 -11.70 17.44 -37.61
C LEU A 22 -12.73 16.38 -38.03
N GLU A 23 -12.95 16.18 -39.33
CA GLU A 23 -13.88 15.16 -39.85
C GLU A 23 -13.25 13.75 -39.85
N GLU A 24 -11.93 13.61 -39.93
CA GLU A 24 -11.23 12.32 -39.85
C GLU A 24 -11.28 11.69 -38.44
N ALA A 25 -11.36 12.52 -37.39
CA ALA A 25 -11.45 12.07 -35.99
C ALA A 25 -12.81 11.46 -35.62
N ILE A 26 -13.87 11.72 -36.39
CA ILE A 26 -15.25 11.27 -36.08
C ILE A 26 -15.57 9.92 -36.76
N ALA A 27 -14.73 9.44 -37.70
CA ALA A 27 -15.07 8.30 -38.57
C ALA A 27 -14.50 6.93 -38.16
N PHE A 28 -13.79 6.78 -37.04
CA PHE A 28 -13.26 5.48 -36.62
C PHE A 28 -14.10 4.84 -35.50
N PRO A 29 -14.80 3.71 -35.73
CA PRO A 29 -15.33 2.91 -34.63
C PRO A 29 -14.16 2.24 -33.87
N PRO A 30 -14.20 2.12 -32.54
CA PRO A 30 -13.08 1.63 -31.77
C PRO A 30 -12.80 0.16 -32.07
N LYS A 31 -11.66 -0.11 -32.69
CA LYS A 31 -11.12 -1.44 -32.89
C LYS A 31 -10.45 -1.87 -31.59
N LYS A 32 -10.91 -2.97 -30.98
CA LYS A 32 -10.23 -3.61 -29.83
C LYS A 32 -8.80 -3.98 -30.24
N VAL A 33 -7.82 -3.29 -29.69
CA VAL A 33 -6.41 -3.68 -29.78
C VAL A 33 -6.01 -4.24 -28.42
N GLN A 34 -5.73 -5.53 -28.41
CA GLN A 34 -5.16 -6.27 -27.31
C GLN A 34 -3.67 -5.94 -27.27
N THR A 35 -3.25 -5.09 -26.35
CA THR A 35 -1.83 -4.75 -26.13
C THR A 35 -1.33 -5.45 -24.88
N SER A 36 -0.38 -6.37 -25.06
CA SER A 36 0.44 -6.93 -23.98
C SER A 36 1.21 -5.79 -23.30
N LEU A 37 0.95 -5.56 -22.01
CA LEU A 37 1.66 -4.55 -21.22
C LEU A 37 3.11 -5.00 -20.94
N PRO A 38 4.12 -4.16 -21.22
CA PRO A 38 5.40 -4.28 -20.55
C PRO A 38 5.28 -3.78 -19.11
N LYS A 39 5.93 -4.51 -18.18
CA LYS A 39 6.01 -4.18 -16.74
C LYS A 39 6.50 -2.75 -16.55
N ARG A 40 5.62 -1.88 -16.07
CA ARG A 40 5.94 -0.56 -15.55
C ARG A 40 5.28 -0.48 -14.18
N LEU A 41 6.06 -0.53 -13.11
CA LEU A 41 5.58 -0.07 -11.81
C LEU A 41 5.44 1.45 -11.95
N ALA A 42 4.22 1.91 -12.17
CA ALA A 42 3.93 3.32 -12.04
C ALA A 42 3.89 3.64 -10.54
N ALA A 43 4.69 4.61 -10.10
CA ALA A 43 4.50 5.25 -8.81
C ALA A 43 3.11 5.90 -8.81
N ALA A 44 2.17 5.30 -8.09
CA ALA A 44 0.81 5.82 -7.97
C ALA A 44 0.80 6.94 -6.92
N CYS A 45 0.64 8.19 -7.36
CA CYS A 45 0.44 9.33 -6.48
C CYS A 45 -0.93 9.21 -5.78
N LEU A 46 -0.93 9.32 -4.46
CA LEU A 46 -2.12 9.24 -3.63
C LEU A 46 -2.43 10.62 -3.01
N CYS A 47 -3.57 11.21 -3.35
CA CYS A 47 -4.13 12.35 -2.62
C CYS A 47 -5.06 11.84 -1.49
N LEU A 48 -4.47 11.29 -0.42
CA LEU A 48 -5.20 11.03 0.84
C LEU A 48 -5.23 12.31 1.67
N LEU A 49 -6.36 13.02 1.68
CA LEU A 49 -6.62 14.04 2.70
C LEU A 49 -7.21 13.35 3.93
N ILE A 50 -6.38 13.01 4.91
CA ILE A 50 -6.87 12.59 6.22
C ILE A 50 -7.21 13.86 7.01
N GLY A 51 -8.45 14.32 6.84
CA GLY A 51 -9.03 15.33 7.72
C GLY A 51 -9.33 14.74 9.10
N VAL A 52 -9.13 15.55 10.14
CA VAL A 52 -9.47 15.27 11.54
C VAL A 52 -10.84 14.56 11.63
N ALA A 53 -10.83 13.33 12.15
CA ALA A 53 -12.03 12.49 12.23
C ALA A 53 -13.14 13.19 13.03
N SER A 54 -14.20 13.59 12.32
CA SER A 54 -15.55 13.60 12.89
C SER A 54 -16.08 12.17 12.73
N LEU A 55 -16.34 11.52 13.86
CA LEU A 55 -16.79 10.14 13.97
C LEU A 55 -18.01 9.84 13.09
N CYS A 56 -17.82 9.12 11.99
CA CYS A 56 -18.88 8.40 11.28
C CYS A 56 -18.38 6.99 10.94
N THR A 57 -18.40 6.10 11.94
CA THR A 57 -18.26 4.66 11.75
C THR A 57 -19.46 4.13 10.96
N ILE A 58 -19.24 3.59 9.76
CA ILE A 58 -20.25 2.79 9.06
C ILE A 58 -20.44 1.51 9.91
N SER A 59 -21.52 1.46 10.67
CA SER A 59 -21.88 0.31 11.50
C SER A 59 -22.60 -0.72 10.65
N PHE A 60 -21.98 -1.87 10.41
CA PHE A 60 -22.69 -3.06 9.96
C PHE A 60 -23.28 -3.77 11.19
N PRO A 61 -24.58 -4.12 11.22
CA PRO A 61 -25.16 -4.78 12.37
C PRO A 61 -24.55 -6.19 12.53
N ALA A 62 -23.93 -6.41 13.68
CA ALA A 62 -23.58 -7.74 14.14
C ALA A 62 -24.86 -8.52 14.46
N GLU A 63 -24.92 -9.77 14.00
CA GLU A 63 -26.02 -10.69 14.27
C GLU A 63 -26.03 -11.07 15.76
N GLU A 64 -27.02 -10.59 16.51
CA GLU A 64 -27.18 -10.86 17.95
C GLU A 64 -27.63 -12.31 18.19
N ASN A 65 -26.94 -13.01 19.08
CA ASN A 65 -27.44 -14.22 19.75
C ASN A 65 -27.60 -13.91 21.25
N PRO A 66 -28.79 -14.06 21.87
CA PRO A 66 -29.03 -13.58 23.22
C PRO A 66 -28.85 -14.67 24.27
N ALA A 67 -28.09 -14.39 25.33
CA ALA A 67 -28.28 -15.00 26.65
C ALA A 67 -27.61 -14.19 27.79
N SER A 68 -28.42 -13.34 28.42
CA SER A 68 -28.55 -13.08 29.89
C SER A 68 -27.32 -12.95 30.81
N ILE A 69 -27.04 -11.69 31.18
CA ILE A 69 -27.03 -11.06 32.53
C ILE A 69 -26.89 -11.98 33.76
N ASP A 70 -25.85 -11.74 34.58
CA ASP A 70 -26.02 -11.32 35.99
C ASP A 70 -24.79 -10.57 36.54
N SER A 71 -25.07 -9.55 37.35
CA SER A 71 -24.14 -8.60 37.98
C SER A 71 -23.76 -9.03 39.41
N GLU A 72 -22.53 -8.74 39.89
CA GLU A 72 -22.29 -7.85 41.04
C GLU A 72 -20.81 -7.66 41.43
N ALA A 73 -20.51 -6.38 41.76
CA ALA A 73 -19.60 -5.84 42.78
C ALA A 73 -18.05 -6.00 42.68
N SER A 74 -17.39 -4.88 42.35
CA SER A 74 -15.96 -4.58 42.59
C SER A 74 -15.60 -4.46 44.07
N PRO A 75 -14.30 -4.62 44.39
CA PRO A 75 -13.58 -3.53 45.05
C PRO A 75 -12.28 -3.13 44.31
N THR A 76 -11.96 -1.85 44.46
CA THR A 76 -10.91 -1.02 43.84
C THR A 76 -9.50 -1.62 43.80
N PRO A 77 -8.74 -1.49 42.69
CA PRO A 77 -7.29 -1.66 42.70
C PRO A 77 -6.55 -0.31 42.73
N THR A 78 -5.51 -0.30 43.57
CA THR A 78 -4.33 0.57 43.58
C THR A 78 -3.81 0.88 42.17
N PRO A 79 -3.32 2.10 41.87
CA PRO A 79 -2.78 2.41 40.55
C PRO A 79 -1.40 1.80 40.40
N GLU A 80 -1.35 0.58 39.85
CA GLU A 80 -0.20 0.14 39.07
C GLU A 80 -0.22 0.90 37.73
N PRO A 81 0.94 1.27 37.17
CA PRO A 81 0.97 1.93 35.87
C PRO A 81 0.53 0.92 34.81
N SER A 82 -0.75 0.97 34.47
CA SER A 82 -1.30 0.33 33.28
C SER A 82 -0.60 0.93 32.07
N GLN A 83 0.49 0.31 31.62
CA GLN A 83 0.90 0.41 30.23
C GLN A 83 -0.17 -0.30 29.42
N SER A 84 -1.27 0.40 29.13
CA SER A 84 -2.19 -0.01 28.10
C SER A 84 -1.43 0.12 26.78
N VAL A 85 -0.81 -0.98 26.34
CA VAL A 85 -0.28 -1.13 24.99
C VAL A 85 -1.50 -1.21 24.07
N SER A 86 -2.12 -0.07 23.79
CA SER A 86 -3.19 0.00 22.81
C SER A 86 -2.51 -0.08 21.44
N GLY A 87 -2.64 -1.23 20.78
CA GLY A 87 -2.14 -1.40 19.41
C GLY A 87 -2.77 -0.39 18.44
N VAL A 88 -2.18 -0.26 17.27
CA VAL A 88 -2.68 0.61 16.20
C VAL A 88 -3.68 -0.13 15.32
N THR A 89 -4.76 0.56 14.97
CA THR A 89 -5.74 0.05 14.00
C THR A 89 -5.63 0.90 12.74
N PRO A 90 -5.17 0.34 11.61
CA PRO A 90 -5.13 1.05 10.34
C PRO A 90 -6.49 1.67 10.02
N PRO A 91 -6.58 2.99 9.77
CA PRO A 91 -7.82 3.60 9.34
C PRO A 91 -8.22 3.04 7.97
N ALA A 92 -9.53 2.89 7.75
CA ALA A 92 -10.02 2.63 6.40
C ALA A 92 -9.54 3.76 5.46
N PRO A 93 -8.92 3.43 4.30
CA PRO A 93 -8.50 4.46 3.36
C PRO A 93 -9.66 5.40 3.01
N GLN A 94 -9.45 6.70 3.14
CA GLN A 94 -10.44 7.69 2.69
C GLN A 94 -10.34 7.80 1.17
N LEU A 95 -11.32 7.25 0.47
CA LEU A 95 -11.36 7.32 -0.99
C LEU A 95 -11.83 8.72 -1.39
N SER A 96 -10.92 9.55 -1.89
CA SER A 96 -11.20 10.95 -2.23
C SER A 96 -12.20 11.04 -3.38
N LEU A 97 -13.28 11.79 -3.16
CA LEU A 97 -14.34 12.08 -4.13
C LEU A 97 -14.12 13.42 -4.86
N ALA A 98 -12.96 14.06 -4.64
CA ALA A 98 -12.72 15.42 -5.09
C ALA A 98 -12.32 15.47 -6.57
N ALA A 99 -13.15 16.17 -7.36
CA ALA A 99 -12.88 16.52 -8.75
C ALA A 99 -11.67 17.48 -8.83
N GLY A 100 -10.49 16.92 -9.07
CA GLY A 100 -9.24 17.64 -9.33
C GLY A 100 -8.34 16.79 -10.22
N GLU A 101 -7.72 17.44 -11.21
CA GLU A 101 -7.04 16.89 -12.39
C GLU A 101 -6.21 15.59 -12.19
N ASN A 102 -6.45 14.60 -13.08
CA ASN A 102 -5.60 13.42 -13.36
C ASN A 102 -5.10 12.59 -12.15
N ALA A 103 -5.97 12.24 -11.21
CA ALA A 103 -5.64 11.19 -10.24
C ALA A 103 -5.98 9.81 -10.83
N ASP A 104 -4.97 8.93 -10.99
CA ASP A 104 -5.17 7.52 -11.34
C ASP A 104 -5.45 6.73 -10.06
N MET A 105 -6.64 6.14 -9.95
CA MET A 105 -7.07 5.43 -8.76
C MET A 105 -6.29 4.12 -8.59
N MET A 106 -5.62 3.94 -7.45
CA MET A 106 -4.94 2.66 -7.17
C MET A 106 -5.93 1.48 -7.28
N PRO A 107 -5.55 0.35 -7.90
CA PRO A 107 -6.46 -0.76 -8.08
C PRO A 107 -6.91 -1.34 -6.72
N PHE A 108 -8.21 -1.50 -6.51
CA PHE A 108 -8.75 -1.99 -5.23
C PHE A 108 -10.13 -2.65 -5.34
N PHE A 109 -10.51 -3.35 -4.27
CA PHE A 109 -11.89 -3.77 -4.04
C PHE A 109 -12.24 -3.85 -2.54
N ILE A 110 -13.54 -3.83 -2.24
CA ILE A 110 -14.06 -3.94 -0.88
C ILE A 110 -14.56 -5.36 -0.65
N TYR A 111 -14.14 -5.99 0.43
CA TYR A 111 -14.64 -7.31 0.82
C TYR A 111 -14.76 -7.43 2.34
N GLN A 112 -15.93 -7.82 2.82
CA GLN A 112 -16.26 -7.97 4.24
C GLN A 112 -15.88 -6.75 5.10
N GLY A 113 -16.16 -5.55 4.59
CA GLY A 113 -15.87 -4.28 5.27
C GLY A 113 -14.40 -3.86 5.26
N ARG A 114 -13.54 -4.58 4.54
CA ARG A 114 -12.12 -4.23 4.35
C ARG A 114 -11.87 -3.73 2.93
N THR A 115 -10.95 -2.79 2.80
CA THR A 115 -10.45 -2.30 1.52
C THR A 115 -9.15 -3.03 1.21
N TYR A 116 -9.15 -3.80 0.12
CA TYR A 116 -7.98 -4.51 -0.40
C TYR A 116 -7.37 -3.69 -1.52
N LEU A 117 -6.16 -3.16 -1.30
CA LEU A 117 -5.40 -2.41 -2.30
C LEU A 117 -4.41 -3.33 -3.01
N TYR A 118 -4.20 -3.10 -4.30
CA TYR A 118 -3.16 -3.77 -5.08
C TYR A 118 -1.79 -3.61 -4.41
N TYR A 119 -1.03 -4.70 -4.39
CA TYR A 119 0.30 -4.76 -3.81
C TYR A 119 1.34 -5.20 -4.83
N ASP A 120 1.19 -6.39 -5.42
CA ASP A 120 2.20 -6.99 -6.29
C ASP A 120 1.56 -7.92 -7.33
N CYS A 121 2.33 -8.32 -8.33
CA CYS A 121 1.93 -9.26 -9.37
C CYS A 121 2.97 -10.39 -9.50
N VAL A 122 2.56 -11.61 -9.16
CA VAL A 122 3.43 -12.78 -9.15
C VAL A 122 2.98 -13.84 -10.17
N PRO A 123 3.88 -14.70 -10.67
CA PRO A 123 3.46 -15.81 -11.52
C PRO A 123 2.57 -16.82 -10.76
N SER A 124 1.46 -17.23 -11.37
CA SER A 124 0.45 -18.11 -10.75
C SER A 124 0.99 -19.43 -10.20
N ARG A 125 2.05 -19.97 -10.79
CA ARG A 125 2.70 -21.23 -10.34
C ARG A 125 3.24 -21.18 -8.91
N HIS A 126 3.43 -19.99 -8.34
CA HIS A 126 4.04 -19.81 -7.03
C HIS A 126 3.03 -19.92 -5.88
N LEU A 127 1.74 -19.68 -6.14
CA LEU A 127 0.72 -19.61 -5.10
C LEU A 127 -0.40 -20.62 -5.34
N ALA A 128 -0.83 -21.28 -4.26
CA ALA A 128 -2.04 -22.09 -4.26
C ALA A 128 -3.22 -21.25 -3.76
N LEU A 129 -4.39 -21.40 -4.39
CA LEU A 129 -5.60 -20.65 -4.06
C LEU A 129 -6.63 -21.54 -3.37
N GLY A 130 -7.41 -20.93 -2.48
CA GLY A 130 -8.60 -21.53 -1.87
C GLY A 130 -9.82 -21.50 -2.81
N GLU A 131 -11.01 -21.67 -2.22
CA GLU A 131 -12.27 -21.47 -2.93
C GLU A 131 -12.49 -19.98 -3.27
N LYS A 132 -13.26 -19.71 -4.33
CA LYS A 132 -13.60 -18.35 -4.75
C LYS A 132 -14.27 -17.59 -3.61
N ALA A 133 -13.67 -16.48 -3.19
CA ALA A 133 -14.21 -15.63 -2.13
C ALA A 133 -15.26 -14.64 -2.65
N GLY A 134 -15.10 -14.15 -3.88
CA GLY A 134 -16.04 -13.22 -4.51
C GLY A 134 -15.64 -12.81 -5.92
N THR A 135 -16.38 -11.85 -6.47
CA THR A 135 -16.10 -11.19 -7.75
C THR A 135 -16.16 -9.68 -7.55
N ALA A 136 -15.05 -8.99 -7.78
CA ALA A 136 -15.01 -7.53 -7.76
C ALA A 136 -15.66 -6.97 -9.03
N THR A 137 -16.47 -5.91 -8.88
CA THR A 137 -17.30 -5.40 -9.98
C THR A 137 -16.56 -4.51 -10.97
N GLY A 138 -15.49 -3.83 -10.55
CA GLY A 138 -14.77 -2.84 -11.35
C GLY A 138 -15.60 -1.62 -11.75
N LEU A 139 -16.64 -1.30 -10.98
CA LEU A 139 -17.57 -0.21 -11.26
C LEU A 139 -17.23 1.09 -10.53
N ILE A 140 -16.25 1.06 -9.62
CA ILE A 140 -15.80 2.28 -8.93
C ILE A 140 -14.82 3.03 -9.82
N ASP A 141 -15.11 4.30 -10.01
CA ASP A 141 -14.28 5.31 -10.67
C ASP A 141 -14.19 6.58 -9.82
N GLU A 142 -13.50 7.61 -10.33
CA GLU A 142 -13.29 8.89 -9.65
C GLU A 142 -14.58 9.67 -9.36
N TRP A 143 -15.72 9.23 -9.93
CA TRP A 143 -17.02 9.90 -9.85
C TRP A 143 -18.05 9.11 -9.04
N THR A 144 -17.66 7.95 -8.53
CA THR A 144 -18.57 7.08 -7.78
C THR A 144 -18.93 7.73 -6.45
N PRO A 145 -20.24 7.93 -6.15
CA PRO A 145 -20.67 8.51 -4.88
C PRO A 145 -20.38 7.55 -3.71
N GLN A 146 -20.36 8.09 -2.48
CA GLN A 146 -19.99 7.34 -1.28
C GLN A 146 -20.85 6.08 -1.03
N ASP A 147 -22.12 6.09 -1.42
CA ASP A 147 -23.03 4.95 -1.31
C ASP A 147 -22.74 3.83 -2.33
N GLY A 148 -21.90 4.09 -3.34
CA GLY A 148 -21.38 3.08 -4.28
C GLY A 148 -20.26 2.20 -3.70
N TYR A 149 -19.66 2.59 -2.56
CA TYR A 149 -18.57 1.86 -1.90
C TYR A 149 -19.12 0.75 -1.00
N VAL A 150 -19.73 -0.26 -1.64
CA VAL A 150 -20.34 -1.41 -0.99
C VAL A 150 -19.46 -2.66 -1.10
N ASN A 151 -19.81 -3.72 -0.36
CA ASN A 151 -19.14 -5.01 -0.46
C ASN A 151 -19.11 -5.52 -1.92
N LEU A 152 -17.96 -6.04 -2.36
CA LEU A 152 -17.62 -6.48 -3.72
C LEU A 152 -17.46 -5.35 -4.76
N ALA A 153 -17.70 -4.09 -4.41
CA ALA A 153 -17.37 -2.97 -5.28
C ALA A 153 -15.86 -2.69 -5.28
N GLY A 154 -15.33 -2.24 -6.41
CA GLY A 154 -13.91 -1.95 -6.59
C GLY A 154 -13.62 -1.27 -7.92
N SER A 155 -12.39 -0.81 -8.12
CA SER A 155 -11.89 -0.28 -9.39
C SER A 155 -11.39 -1.39 -10.33
N VAL A 156 -11.16 -2.60 -9.81
CA VAL A 156 -10.81 -3.79 -10.60
C VAL A 156 -11.97 -4.74 -10.79
N THR A 157 -12.00 -5.44 -11.93
CA THR A 157 -12.97 -6.50 -12.23
C THR A 157 -12.29 -7.86 -12.18
N GLY A 158 -12.83 -8.80 -11.42
CA GLY A 158 -12.38 -10.18 -11.48
C GLY A 158 -12.73 -11.02 -10.26
N ASP A 159 -12.56 -12.33 -10.41
CA ASP A 159 -12.74 -13.29 -9.33
C ASP A 159 -11.51 -13.28 -8.42
N PHE A 160 -11.73 -13.16 -7.11
CA PHE A 160 -10.64 -13.15 -6.13
C PHE A 160 -10.76 -14.30 -5.14
N TYR A 161 -9.61 -14.71 -4.60
CA TYR A 161 -9.43 -15.96 -3.88
C TYR A 161 -8.50 -15.76 -2.67
N PRO A 162 -8.72 -16.51 -1.57
CA PRO A 162 -7.72 -16.66 -0.52
C PRO A 162 -6.44 -17.29 -1.05
N VAL A 163 -5.30 -16.84 -0.55
CA VAL A 163 -3.98 -17.43 -0.84
C VAL A 163 -3.62 -18.42 0.27
N ALA A 164 -3.24 -19.64 -0.10
CA ALA A 164 -2.83 -20.65 0.87
C ALA A 164 -1.60 -20.17 1.66
N GLY A 165 -1.64 -20.35 2.99
CA GLY A 165 -0.60 -19.85 3.88
C GLY A 165 -0.83 -18.43 4.40
N TYR A 166 -1.83 -17.71 3.87
CA TYR A 166 -2.17 -16.36 4.30
C TYR A 166 -3.56 -16.28 4.93
N ASP A 167 -3.71 -15.37 5.89
CA ASP A 167 -5.01 -14.97 6.44
C ASP A 167 -5.81 -14.21 5.34
N PRO A 168 -6.99 -14.69 4.92
CA PRO A 168 -7.82 -14.02 3.91
C PRO A 168 -8.26 -12.63 4.34
N SER A 169 -8.26 -12.33 5.64
CA SER A 169 -8.52 -10.99 6.16
C SER A 169 -7.36 -10.02 5.95
N PHE A 170 -6.21 -10.51 5.48
CA PHE A 170 -5.00 -9.74 5.17
C PHE A 170 -4.63 -9.77 3.68
N LEU A 171 -4.58 -10.95 3.04
CA LEU A 171 -4.13 -11.08 1.64
C LEU A 171 -5.14 -11.86 0.79
N LEU A 172 -5.47 -11.31 -0.37
CA LEU A 172 -6.27 -11.97 -1.41
C LEU A 172 -5.55 -11.88 -2.76
N ALA A 173 -5.87 -12.79 -3.67
CA ALA A 173 -5.30 -12.81 -5.02
C ALA A 173 -6.38 -12.85 -6.10
N MET A 174 -6.11 -12.18 -7.22
CA MET A 174 -6.93 -12.19 -8.43
C MET A 174 -6.12 -12.80 -9.60
N PRO A 175 -6.46 -14.02 -10.05
CA PRO A 175 -5.79 -14.66 -11.19
C PRO A 175 -6.04 -13.90 -12.48
N GLN A 176 -4.97 -13.68 -13.24
CA GLN A 176 -5.04 -13.05 -14.55
C GLN A 176 -4.91 -14.08 -15.68
N THR A 177 -5.45 -13.73 -16.84
CA THR A 177 -5.50 -14.64 -18.01
C THR A 177 -4.12 -14.94 -18.62
N ASP A 178 -3.11 -14.12 -18.30
CA ASP A 178 -1.73 -14.28 -18.76
C ASP A 178 -0.89 -15.23 -17.88
N GLY A 179 -1.52 -15.85 -16.88
CA GLY A 179 -0.87 -16.76 -15.94
C GLY A 179 -0.15 -16.05 -14.80
N THR A 180 -0.40 -14.76 -14.58
CA THR A 180 -0.03 -14.05 -13.36
C THR A 180 -1.16 -14.01 -12.34
N MET A 181 -0.84 -13.57 -11.12
CA MET A 181 -1.77 -13.32 -10.03
C MET A 181 -1.47 -11.94 -9.46
N GLU A 182 -2.48 -11.09 -9.43
CA GLU A 182 -2.41 -9.81 -8.73
C GLU A 182 -2.77 -10.02 -7.26
N LEU A 183 -1.96 -9.47 -6.37
CA LEU A 183 -2.09 -9.60 -4.93
C LEU A 183 -2.65 -8.30 -4.37
N PHE A 184 -3.57 -8.44 -3.42
CA PHE A 184 -4.22 -7.31 -2.77
C PHE A 184 -4.15 -7.47 -1.25
N VAL A 185 -3.66 -6.42 -0.58
CA VAL A 185 -3.49 -6.38 0.88
C VAL A 185 -4.61 -5.55 1.50
N ALA A 186 -5.25 -6.10 2.52
CA ALA A 186 -6.25 -5.38 3.31
C ALA A 186 -5.59 -4.22 4.07
N GLN A 187 -6.14 -3.02 3.91
CA GLN A 187 -5.62 -1.80 4.54
C GLN A 187 -6.25 -1.49 5.90
N ASN A 188 -7.26 -2.25 6.31
CA ASN A 188 -8.02 -2.01 7.53
C ASN A 188 -8.70 -3.29 8.04
N GLY A 189 -9.30 -3.21 9.24
CA GLY A 189 -10.09 -4.30 9.83
C GLY A 189 -9.30 -5.29 10.68
N TYR A 190 -8.16 -4.86 11.20
CA TYR A 190 -7.31 -5.56 12.17
C TYR A 190 -6.55 -4.55 13.04
N THR A 191 -5.99 -5.00 14.16
CA THR A 191 -5.16 -4.19 15.09
C THR A 191 -3.78 -4.83 15.19
N LEU A 192 -2.73 -3.99 15.19
CA LEU A 192 -1.33 -4.39 15.29
C LEU A 192 -0.73 -3.76 16.55
N GLN A 193 -0.17 -4.57 17.44
CA GLN A 193 0.51 -4.13 18.66
C GLN A 193 2.00 -3.89 18.39
N THR A 194 2.66 -4.87 17.80
CA THR A 194 4.09 -4.82 17.46
C THR A 194 4.32 -5.28 16.03
N GLY A 195 5.55 -5.10 15.54
CA GLY A 195 5.95 -5.56 14.21
C GLY A 195 5.68 -7.06 13.99
N ALA A 196 5.64 -7.89 15.04
CA ALA A 196 5.37 -9.32 14.97
C ALA A 196 3.97 -9.61 14.39
N ASP A 197 2.98 -8.78 14.70
CA ASP A 197 1.62 -8.96 14.14
C ASP A 197 1.62 -8.82 12.62
N LEU A 198 2.58 -8.07 12.05
CA LEU A 198 2.72 -7.88 10.60
C LEU A 198 3.78 -8.83 10.02
N PHE A 199 5.02 -8.73 10.48
CA PHE A 199 6.18 -9.39 9.87
C PHE A 199 6.27 -10.88 10.23
N GLU A 200 5.84 -11.30 11.41
CA GLU A 200 5.85 -12.72 11.82
C GLU A 200 4.52 -13.39 11.47
N THR A 201 3.40 -12.84 11.95
CA THR A 201 2.09 -13.49 11.88
C THR A 201 1.44 -13.41 10.50
N ARG A 202 1.51 -12.25 9.84
CA ARG A 202 0.81 -12.01 8.57
C ARG A 202 1.65 -12.27 7.35
N LEU A 203 2.94 -11.96 7.46
CA LEU A 203 3.90 -12.17 6.40
C LEU A 203 4.76 -13.40 6.68
N SER A 204 5.18 -13.69 7.91
CA SER A 204 6.16 -14.77 8.20
C SER A 204 7.50 -14.54 7.50
N VAL A 205 8.00 -13.31 7.55
CA VAL A 205 9.20 -12.84 6.83
C VAL A 205 10.44 -13.62 7.23
N LEU A 206 10.70 -13.76 8.54
CA LEU A 206 11.92 -14.38 9.03
C LEU A 206 12.02 -15.86 8.62
N GLU A 207 10.91 -16.58 8.64
CA GLU A 207 10.87 -18.03 8.37
C GLU A 207 11.02 -18.36 6.88
N THR A 208 10.53 -17.50 5.98
CA THR A 208 10.49 -17.80 4.54
C THR A 208 11.46 -16.95 3.71
N CYS A 209 12.23 -16.06 4.33
CA CYS A 209 13.23 -15.24 3.66
C CYS A 209 14.29 -16.10 2.96
N THR A 210 14.41 -15.94 1.63
CA THR A 210 15.39 -16.67 0.80
C THR A 210 16.51 -15.77 0.30
N ALA A 211 16.24 -14.50 0.06
CA ALA A 211 17.24 -13.50 -0.35
C ALA A 211 16.78 -12.10 0.03
N VAL A 212 17.75 -11.20 0.21
CA VAL A 212 17.50 -9.79 0.47
C VAL A 212 18.30 -8.97 -0.53
N THR A 213 17.60 -8.12 -1.28
CA THR A 213 18.23 -7.07 -2.09
C THR A 213 17.77 -5.71 -1.59
N TRP A 214 18.54 -4.68 -1.92
CA TRP A 214 18.25 -3.33 -1.48
C TRP A 214 18.76 -2.31 -2.48
N GLU A 215 18.21 -1.10 -2.44
CA GLU A 215 18.75 0.05 -3.16
C GLU A 215 18.52 1.32 -2.33
N THR A 216 19.27 2.39 -2.64
CA THR A 216 19.06 3.70 -2.03
C THR A 216 17.75 4.30 -2.52
N TRP A 217 17.18 5.22 -1.75
CA TRP A 217 16.02 5.98 -2.18
C TRP A 217 16.24 6.69 -3.52
N ASP A 218 17.39 7.35 -3.70
CA ASP A 218 17.76 8.02 -4.96
C ASP A 218 17.85 7.06 -6.16
N SER A 219 18.21 5.80 -5.94
CA SER A 219 18.19 4.79 -7.01
C SER A 219 16.76 4.46 -7.40
N TRP A 220 15.90 4.23 -6.42
CA TRP A 220 14.51 3.88 -6.63
C TRP A 220 13.72 5.04 -7.27
N TYR A 221 13.83 6.24 -6.71
CA TYR A 221 13.08 7.42 -7.13
C TYR A 221 13.46 7.89 -8.53
N GLU A 222 14.76 7.84 -8.88
CA GLU A 222 15.24 8.19 -10.21
C GLU A 222 15.28 6.99 -11.18
N GLU A 223 14.74 5.83 -10.78
CA GLU A 223 14.74 4.59 -11.56
C GLU A 223 16.13 4.18 -12.09
N LYS A 224 17.19 4.39 -11.31
CA LYS A 224 18.58 4.07 -11.69
C LYS A 224 18.80 2.56 -11.80
N GLY A 225 18.12 1.79 -10.97
CA GLY A 225 18.26 0.32 -10.93
C GLY A 225 19.56 -0.16 -10.28
N ASP A 226 20.13 0.64 -9.36
CA ASP A 226 21.33 0.30 -8.60
C ASP A 226 20.96 -0.63 -7.42
N ILE A 227 20.56 -1.85 -7.75
CA ILE A 227 20.12 -2.87 -6.79
C ILE A 227 21.31 -3.71 -6.31
N HIS A 228 21.49 -3.77 -4.99
CA HIS A 228 22.52 -4.52 -4.30
C HIS A 228 21.95 -5.76 -3.63
N THR A 229 22.76 -6.82 -3.51
CA THR A 229 22.40 -8.04 -2.78
C THR A 229 23.07 -8.06 -1.42
N LEU A 230 22.32 -8.39 -0.38
CA LEU A 230 22.88 -8.56 0.96
C LEU A 230 23.85 -9.76 0.98
N SER A 231 25.08 -9.53 1.44
CA SER A 231 26.09 -10.57 1.55
C SER A 231 25.65 -11.69 2.52
N THR A 232 26.03 -12.93 2.22
CA THR A 232 25.73 -14.10 3.08
C THR A 232 26.35 -13.98 4.48
N GLU A 233 27.42 -13.20 4.64
CA GLU A 233 28.04 -12.95 5.94
C GLU A 233 27.16 -12.04 6.83
N ASN A 234 26.30 -11.23 6.21
CA ASN A 234 25.39 -10.30 6.90
C ASN A 234 24.02 -10.94 7.19
N THR A 235 23.74 -12.16 6.71
CA THR A 235 22.45 -12.82 6.91
C THR A 235 22.07 -12.95 8.39
N ALA A 236 23.00 -13.36 9.25
CA ALA A 236 22.72 -13.49 10.69
C ALA A 236 22.41 -12.14 11.37
N ALA A 237 23.12 -11.08 10.98
CA ALA A 237 22.87 -9.73 11.49
C ALA A 237 21.50 -9.22 11.01
N PHE A 238 21.14 -9.48 9.76
CA PHE A 238 19.83 -9.12 9.22
C PHE A 238 18.68 -9.90 9.89
N SER A 239 18.85 -11.19 10.13
CA SER A 239 17.87 -11.99 10.90
C SER A 239 17.69 -11.45 12.32
N SER A 240 18.78 -11.00 12.96
CA SER A 240 18.70 -10.33 14.27
C SER A 240 17.91 -9.03 14.19
N PHE A 241 18.12 -8.23 13.15
CA PHE A 241 17.34 -7.01 12.91
C PHE A 241 15.84 -7.33 12.72
N LEU A 242 15.48 -8.36 11.95
CA LEU A 242 14.07 -8.78 11.80
C LEU A 242 13.44 -9.13 13.16
N GLY A 243 14.17 -9.82 14.05
CA GLY A 243 13.68 -10.09 15.39
C GLY A 243 13.48 -8.84 16.25
N VAL A 244 14.28 -7.79 16.04
CA VAL A 244 14.07 -6.48 16.68
C VAL A 244 12.86 -5.77 16.08
N LEU A 245 12.72 -5.81 14.76
CA LEU A 245 11.57 -5.24 14.03
C LEU A 245 10.26 -5.86 14.52
N GLU A 246 10.20 -7.18 14.69
CA GLU A 246 9.03 -7.90 15.21
C GLU A 246 8.66 -7.49 16.65
N GLN A 247 9.65 -7.20 17.49
CA GLN A 247 9.42 -6.75 18.88
C GLN A 247 9.12 -5.25 19.00
N SER A 248 9.38 -4.48 17.96
CA SER A 248 9.25 -3.03 17.98
C SER A 248 7.79 -2.59 17.86
N PRO A 249 7.39 -1.47 18.51
CA PRO A 249 6.01 -1.02 18.50
C PRO A 249 5.57 -0.55 17.12
N CYS A 250 4.32 -0.85 16.76
CA CYS A 250 3.68 -0.25 15.61
C CYS A 250 3.22 1.18 15.94
N CYS A 251 3.31 2.06 14.96
CA CYS A 251 2.73 3.40 14.99
C CYS A 251 1.94 3.65 13.70
N LEU A 252 0.96 4.55 13.76
CA LEU A 252 0.34 5.04 12.53
C LEU A 252 1.32 5.95 11.81
N THR A 253 1.38 5.85 10.50
CA THR A 253 2.23 6.69 9.67
C THR A 253 2.00 8.18 9.95
N GLU A 254 0.75 8.61 10.11
CA GLU A 254 0.38 10.00 10.43
C GLU A 254 0.92 10.52 11.79
N SER A 255 1.35 9.61 12.68
CA SER A 255 1.94 9.98 13.97
C SER A 255 3.45 10.23 13.92
N ILE A 256 4.08 9.97 12.76
CA ILE A 256 5.49 10.24 12.54
C ILE A 256 5.71 11.76 12.57
N PRO A 257 6.67 12.27 13.36
CA PRO A 257 6.96 13.70 13.42
C PRO A 257 7.34 14.24 12.04
N LEU A 258 6.63 15.26 11.58
CA LEU A 258 6.96 15.97 10.35
C LEU A 258 8.27 16.76 10.51
N ILE A 259 9.08 16.79 9.46
CA ILE A 259 10.19 17.72 9.31
C ILE A 259 9.68 19.13 9.01
N ASP A 260 10.50 20.13 9.28
CA ASP A 260 10.19 21.53 9.00
C ASP A 260 9.88 21.73 7.52
N GLY A 261 8.64 22.12 7.22
CA GLY A 261 8.18 22.44 5.86
C GLY A 261 7.33 21.36 5.18
N ALA A 262 7.22 20.16 5.75
CA ALA A 262 6.30 19.13 5.25
C ALA A 262 4.85 19.40 5.70
N GLU A 263 3.88 19.25 4.80
CA GLU A 263 2.46 19.38 5.11
C GLU A 263 1.82 18.03 5.50
N SER A 264 2.43 16.92 5.07
CA SER A 264 1.98 15.56 5.39
C SER A 264 3.14 14.54 5.43
N VAL A 265 2.87 13.37 6.04
CA VAL A 265 3.77 12.21 5.96
C VAL A 265 3.78 11.59 4.55
N TYR A 266 2.93 12.06 3.64
CA TYR A 266 2.95 11.61 2.24
C TYR A 266 3.85 12.47 1.36
N ASP A 267 4.00 13.78 1.64
CA ASP A 267 5.07 14.58 1.03
C ASP A 267 6.45 13.98 1.40
N PHE A 268 6.53 13.44 2.62
CA PHE A 268 7.62 12.62 3.17
C PHE A 268 7.98 11.36 2.38
N PHE A 269 7.00 10.71 1.76
CA PHE A 269 7.20 9.49 0.98
C PHE A 269 7.64 9.77 -0.45
N PHE A 270 7.74 11.03 -0.86
CA PHE A 270 8.18 11.40 -2.20
C PHE A 270 9.38 12.36 -2.21
N ASP A 271 9.80 12.88 -1.04
CA ASP A 271 11.00 13.70 -0.85
C ASP A 271 12.21 12.93 -0.24
N ASP A 272 13.30 13.64 0.09
CA ASP A 272 14.64 13.19 0.53
C ASP A 272 14.71 12.34 1.83
N TRP A 273 13.59 11.84 2.37
CA TRP A 273 13.56 11.18 3.69
C TRP A 273 13.66 9.65 3.65
N GLY A 274 13.39 9.07 2.49
CA GLY A 274 13.68 7.66 2.27
C GLY A 274 15.18 7.43 2.29
N LEU A 275 15.62 6.42 3.04
CA LEU A 275 17.03 6.02 3.07
C LEU A 275 17.26 4.88 2.08
N TYR A 276 16.49 3.81 2.26
CA TYR A 276 16.65 2.57 1.49
C TYR A 276 15.30 1.89 1.23
N ARG A 277 15.25 1.18 0.11
CA ARG A 277 14.22 0.18 -0.21
C ARG A 277 14.83 -1.19 -0.04
N LEU A 278 14.18 -2.08 0.71
CA LEU A 278 14.58 -3.48 0.85
C LEU A 278 13.54 -4.37 0.18
N TYR A 279 14.02 -5.39 -0.50
CA TYR A 279 13.24 -6.40 -1.19
C TYR A 279 13.59 -7.76 -0.61
N ILE A 280 12.67 -8.33 0.16
CA ILE A 280 12.87 -9.61 0.83
C ILE A 280 12.13 -10.68 0.02
N ALA A 281 12.89 -11.45 -0.76
CA ALA A 281 12.35 -12.53 -1.56
C ALA A 281 12.00 -13.73 -0.69
N ARG A 282 10.83 -14.31 -0.90
CA ARG A 282 10.31 -15.46 -0.14
C ARG A 282 10.23 -16.73 -0.98
N ASP A 283 10.14 -17.87 -0.31
CA ASP A 283 10.01 -19.17 -0.95
C ASP A 283 8.69 -19.38 -1.71
N ASP A 284 7.63 -18.67 -1.30
CA ASP A 284 6.32 -18.57 -1.97
C ASP A 284 6.31 -17.64 -3.19
N GLY A 285 7.46 -17.04 -3.54
CA GLY A 285 7.62 -16.16 -4.70
C GLY A 285 7.10 -14.73 -4.51
N ILE A 286 6.53 -14.40 -3.35
CA ILE A 286 6.17 -13.02 -2.99
C ILE A 286 7.44 -12.29 -2.54
N THR A 287 7.56 -11.01 -2.92
CA THR A 287 8.59 -10.13 -2.37
C THR A 287 7.96 -9.23 -1.32
N VAL A 288 8.52 -9.19 -0.12
CA VAL A 288 8.13 -8.22 0.92
C VAL A 288 9.00 -6.99 0.76
N GLU A 289 8.37 -5.87 0.42
CA GLU A 289 9.05 -4.60 0.21
C GLU A 289 8.99 -3.73 1.47
N LEU A 290 10.15 -3.30 1.94
CA LEU A 290 10.27 -2.37 3.06
C LEU A 290 10.83 -1.03 2.60
N CYS A 291 10.27 0.05 3.15
CA CYS A 291 10.84 1.38 3.07
C CYS A 291 11.46 1.74 4.42
N LEU A 292 12.73 2.17 4.42
CA LEU A 292 13.41 2.66 5.61
C LEU A 292 13.47 4.17 5.58
N PHE A 293 13.07 4.81 6.68
CA PHE A 293 13.09 6.25 6.84
C PHE A 293 13.98 6.65 8.02
N GLU A 294 14.44 7.91 8.01
CA GLU A 294 15.12 8.49 9.16
C GLU A 294 14.31 8.33 10.46
N GLY A 295 15.00 8.30 11.61
CA GLY A 295 14.34 8.12 12.91
C GLY A 295 13.92 6.68 13.23
N GLY A 296 14.32 5.71 12.41
CA GLY A 296 14.13 4.28 12.67
C GLY A 296 12.78 3.74 12.22
N TYR A 297 12.06 4.43 11.35
CA TYR A 297 10.77 3.98 10.85
C TYR A 297 10.93 3.01 9.69
N VAL A 298 10.27 1.87 9.80
CA VAL A 298 10.24 0.80 8.80
C VAL A 298 8.80 0.58 8.38
N MET A 299 8.52 0.74 7.09
CA MET A 299 7.18 0.57 6.51
C MET A 299 7.16 -0.62 5.56
N PHE A 300 6.12 -1.44 5.65
CA PHE A 300 5.80 -2.41 4.61
C PHE A 300 5.04 -1.70 3.48
N SER A 301 5.53 -1.75 2.24
CA SER A 301 4.92 -1.02 1.11
C SER A 301 3.46 -1.42 0.84
N GLY A 302 3.06 -2.63 1.22
CA GLY A 302 1.68 -3.11 1.09
C GLY A 302 0.72 -2.61 2.17
N LEU A 303 1.19 -1.92 3.21
CA LEU A 303 0.37 -1.32 4.26
C LEU A 303 0.87 0.08 4.63
N GLN A 304 0.35 1.09 3.94
CA GLN A 304 0.91 2.45 3.94
C GLN A 304 0.61 3.24 5.22
N SER A 305 -0.43 2.85 5.98
CA SER A 305 -0.88 3.59 7.16
C SER A 305 -0.19 3.19 8.46
N VAL A 306 0.72 2.20 8.42
CA VAL A 306 1.44 1.70 9.60
C VAL A 306 2.94 1.65 9.34
N CYS A 307 3.70 2.12 10.33
CA CYS A 307 5.13 1.93 10.43
C CYS A 307 5.47 1.17 11.71
N VAL A 308 6.68 0.62 11.76
CA VAL A 308 7.28 0.07 12.97
C VAL A 308 8.52 0.91 13.29
N GLN A 309 8.61 1.40 14.53
CA GLN A 309 9.73 2.22 14.95
C GLN A 309 10.78 1.36 15.69
N VAL A 310 11.89 1.11 15.02
CA VAL A 310 13.03 0.34 15.53
C VAL A 310 13.91 1.23 16.41
N PRO A 311 14.50 0.70 17.50
CA PRO A 311 15.45 1.46 18.32
C PRO A 311 16.62 2.02 17.49
N PRO A 312 17.13 3.23 17.81
CA PRO A 312 18.14 3.89 16.99
C PRO A 312 19.43 3.10 16.76
N ASP A 313 19.90 2.36 17.79
CA ASP A 313 21.13 1.57 17.70
C ASP A 313 20.97 0.38 16.75
N ASP A 314 19.85 -0.33 16.82
CA ASP A 314 19.51 -1.46 15.95
C ASP A 314 19.27 -1.00 14.50
N PHE A 315 18.62 0.16 14.33
CA PHE A 315 18.42 0.76 13.02
C PHE A 315 19.75 1.19 12.39
N SER A 316 20.63 1.85 13.16
CA SER A 316 21.96 2.24 12.69
C SER A 316 22.82 1.02 12.31
N ALA A 317 22.70 -0.07 13.07
CA ALA A 317 23.36 -1.32 12.76
C ALA A 317 22.89 -1.89 11.42
N LEU A 318 21.58 -1.85 11.12
CA LEU A 318 21.06 -2.21 9.80
C LEU A 318 21.65 -1.32 8.70
N LEU A 319 21.64 0.00 8.87
CA LEU A 319 22.15 0.92 7.84
C LEU A 319 23.62 0.64 7.51
N ALA A 320 24.44 0.25 8.50
CA ALA A 320 25.83 -0.13 8.27
C ALA A 320 25.99 -1.46 7.48
N LEU A 321 24.95 -2.30 7.42
CA LEU A 321 24.94 -3.49 6.55
C LEU A 321 24.61 -3.15 5.10
N LEU A 322 24.00 -1.99 4.87
CA LEU A 322 23.53 -1.51 3.56
C LEU A 322 24.47 -0.46 2.95
N SER A 323 25.62 -0.18 3.58
CA SER A 323 26.59 0.83 3.14
C SER A 323 27.81 0.24 2.46
#